data_AF-A0A8S3IS72-F1
#
_entry.id   AF-A0A8S3IS72-F1
#
_cell.length_a   1.000
_cell.length_b   1.000
_cell.length_c   1.000
_cell.angle_alpha   90.00
_cell.angle_beta   90.00
_cell.angle_gamma   90.00
#
_symmetry.space_group_name_H-M   'P 1'
#
loop_
_entity.id
_entity.type
_entity.pdbx_description
1 polymer ?
#
loop_
_entity_poly.entity_id
_entity_poly.type
_entity_poly.pdbx_seq_one_letter_code
_entity_poly.pdbx_strand_id
1 'polypeptide(L)'
;MSNLSTKAKEVLITIATSKKLVKYAKITGLNKVIQERGGVSLKQECIVRWLSMSNMLDSIDTSIEHIRACLSSKTNYSFKLNNISQDALKDLIVLLSEFKNVSTLVQTGSRPTLHMAYISMNKLANHLNGTYVNNDGEIIQIFDRHDGIDFFRKCLNQLLKSMFTFDDRHLAAAILHPMYRRLTFAASYSKNLAHLYIREQLNDILGLNQQQAINDEPVKKKRKSIED
;
A
#
# COMPACT_ATOMS: atom_id res chain seq x y z
N MET A 1 3.24 -12.91 22.67
CA MET A 1 2.38 -13.40 21.56
C MET A 1 0.95 -13.43 22.10
N SER A 2 0.10 -12.50 21.66
CA SER A 2 -1.28 -12.37 22.10
C SER A 2 -2.12 -13.57 21.63
N ASN A 3 -3.10 -13.99 22.44
CA ASN A 3 -4.09 -14.99 22.05
C ASN A 3 -4.81 -14.52 20.77
N LEU A 4 -4.47 -15.15 19.64
CA LEU A 4 -5.13 -14.88 18.37
C LEU A 4 -6.61 -15.26 18.49
N SER A 5 -7.50 -14.29 18.26
CA SER A 5 -8.94 -14.52 18.37
C SER A 5 -9.38 -15.64 17.43
N THR A 6 -10.41 -16.39 17.81
CA THR A 6 -10.98 -17.46 16.98
C THR A 6 -11.34 -16.95 15.58
N LYS A 7 -11.86 -15.73 15.49
CA LYS A 7 -12.19 -15.07 14.23
C LYS A 7 -10.97 -14.73 13.37
N ALA A 8 -9.86 -14.28 13.96
CA ALA A 8 -8.64 -14.09 13.19
C ALA A 8 -8.05 -15.42 12.67
N LYS A 9 -8.23 -16.53 13.41
CA LYS A 9 -7.85 -17.87 12.94
C LYS A 9 -8.66 -18.31 11.72
N GLU A 10 -9.96 -18.01 11.66
CA GLU A 10 -10.82 -18.31 10.50
C GLU A 10 -10.31 -17.63 9.21
N VAL A 11 -9.83 -16.39 9.32
CA VAL A 11 -9.21 -15.66 8.19
C VAL A 11 -7.91 -16.37 7.73
N LEU A 12 -7.05 -16.80 8.67
CA LEU A 12 -5.84 -17.56 8.34
C LEU A 12 -6.15 -18.90 7.69
N ILE A 13 -7.18 -19.61 8.17
CA ILE A 13 -7.65 -20.86 7.60
C ILE A 13 -8.15 -20.63 6.17
N THR A 14 -8.86 -19.53 5.93
CA THR A 14 -9.32 -19.13 4.59
C THR A 14 -8.11 -18.96 3.65
N ILE A 15 -7.09 -18.20 4.05
CA ILE A 15 -5.86 -18.01 3.26
C ILE A 15 -5.16 -19.35 2.99
N ALA A 16 -4.97 -20.17 4.02
CA ALA A 16 -4.27 -21.45 3.88
C ALA A 16 -5.03 -22.42 2.96
N THR A 17 -6.36 -22.44 3.05
CA THR A 17 -7.22 -23.28 2.21
C THR A 17 -7.23 -22.80 0.76
N SER A 18 -7.26 -21.48 0.53
CA SER A 18 -7.10 -20.88 -0.79
C SER A 18 -5.79 -21.30 -1.48
N LYS A 19 -4.66 -21.28 -0.75
CA LYS A 19 -3.36 -21.77 -1.27
C LYS A 19 -3.41 -23.24 -1.66
N LYS A 20 -4.01 -24.09 -0.81
CA LYS A 20 -4.18 -25.53 -1.09
C LYS A 20 -5.06 -25.78 -2.30
N LEU A 21 -6.15 -25.02 -2.45
CA LEU A 21 -7.06 -25.09 -3.59
C LEU A 21 -6.33 -24.76 -4.89
N VAL A 22 -5.56 -23.67 -4.93
CA VAL A 22 -4.80 -23.29 -6.13
C VAL A 22 -3.75 -24.33 -6.50
N LYS A 23 -3.02 -24.86 -5.50
CA LYS A 23 -2.05 -25.95 -5.73
C LYS A 23 -2.72 -27.19 -6.33
N TYR A 24 -3.87 -27.57 -5.77
CA TYR A 24 -4.65 -28.69 -6.28
C TYR A 24 -5.14 -28.44 -7.71
N ALA A 25 -5.67 -27.25 -7.99
CA ALA A 25 -6.18 -26.90 -9.31
C ALA A 25 -5.11 -26.98 -10.40
N LYS A 26 -3.87 -26.61 -10.04
CA LYS A 26 -2.70 -26.75 -10.91
C LYS A 26 -2.33 -28.21 -11.17
N ILE A 27 -2.24 -29.03 -10.12
CA ILE A 27 -1.82 -30.45 -10.23
C ILE A 27 -2.83 -31.28 -11.01
N THR A 28 -4.12 -31.00 -10.84
CA THR A 28 -5.20 -31.81 -11.41
C THR A 28 -5.74 -31.31 -12.76
N GLY A 29 -5.20 -30.22 -13.27
CA GLY A 29 -5.73 -29.56 -14.48
C GLY A 29 -7.10 -28.93 -14.29
N LEU A 30 -7.58 -28.74 -13.05
CA LEU A 30 -8.88 -28.13 -12.75
C LEU A 30 -9.03 -26.73 -13.35
N ASN A 31 -7.93 -25.97 -13.46
CA ASN A 31 -7.96 -24.64 -14.10
C ASN A 31 -8.53 -24.69 -15.52
N LYS A 32 -8.22 -25.74 -16.29
CA LYS A 32 -8.77 -25.92 -17.64
C LYS A 32 -10.30 -26.08 -17.59
N VAL A 33 -10.78 -26.91 -16.67
CA VAL A 33 -12.22 -27.16 -16.49
C VAL A 33 -12.96 -25.91 -15.99
N ILE A 34 -12.34 -25.12 -15.10
CA ILE A 34 -12.89 -23.84 -14.64
C ILE A 34 -13.04 -22.87 -15.82
N GLN A 35 -12.00 -22.78 -16.67
CA GLN A 35 -12.00 -21.91 -17.84
C GLN A 35 -13.03 -22.35 -18.91
N GLU A 36 -13.15 -23.66 -19.16
CA GLU A 36 -14.17 -24.22 -20.06
C GLU A 36 -15.60 -23.87 -19.61
N ARG A 37 -15.81 -23.58 -18.32
CA ARG A 37 -17.10 -23.18 -17.74
C ARG A 37 -17.27 -21.66 -17.62
N GLY A 38 -16.37 -20.87 -18.20
CA GLY A 38 -16.43 -19.40 -18.18
C GLY A 38 -15.75 -18.73 -16.98
N GLY A 39 -15.11 -19.50 -16.08
CA GLY A 39 -14.34 -18.95 -14.97
C GLY A 39 -12.93 -18.51 -15.36
N VAL A 40 -12.18 -17.96 -14.41
CA VAL A 40 -10.78 -17.59 -14.59
C VAL A 40 -9.83 -18.62 -13.98
N SER A 41 -8.63 -18.77 -14.55
CA SER A 41 -7.62 -19.64 -13.96
C SER A 41 -7.20 -19.13 -12.58
N LEU A 42 -7.10 -20.03 -11.62
CA LEU A 42 -6.64 -19.70 -10.27
C LEU A 42 -5.15 -19.34 -10.30
N LYS A 43 -4.82 -18.18 -9.72
CA LYS A 43 -3.46 -17.64 -9.71
C LYS A 43 -2.70 -18.12 -8.49
N GLN A 44 -1.49 -18.61 -8.69
CA GLN A 44 -0.61 -19.03 -7.59
C GLN A 44 0.04 -17.82 -6.93
N GLU A 45 0.00 -17.77 -5.60
CA GLU A 45 0.79 -16.82 -4.83
C GLU A 45 2.28 -17.09 -5.03
N CYS A 46 3.05 -16.02 -5.17
CA CYS A 46 4.48 -16.02 -5.40
C CYS A 46 5.12 -15.05 -4.40
N ILE A 47 5.94 -15.59 -3.49
CA ILE A 47 6.49 -14.84 -2.35
C ILE A 47 7.25 -13.59 -2.80
N VAL A 48 7.96 -13.66 -3.93
CA VAL A 48 8.74 -12.54 -4.47
C VAL A 48 7.90 -11.49 -5.22
N ARG A 49 6.65 -11.80 -5.57
CA ARG A 49 5.75 -10.89 -6.31
C ARG A 49 4.70 -10.33 -5.36
N TRP A 50 4.84 -9.06 -5.00
CA TRP A 50 4.11 -8.41 -3.91
C TRP A 50 2.58 -8.48 -4.02
N LEU A 51 2.03 -8.49 -5.24
CA LEU A 51 0.58 -8.52 -5.48
C LEU A 51 0.00 -9.93 -5.69
N SER A 52 0.82 -10.97 -5.55
CA SER A 52 0.43 -12.33 -5.92
C SER A 52 -0.65 -12.92 -5.01
N MET A 53 -0.64 -12.60 -3.71
CA MET A 53 -1.67 -13.05 -2.77
C MET A 53 -3.03 -12.41 -3.08
N SER A 54 -3.08 -11.09 -3.28
CA SER A 54 -4.30 -10.40 -3.70
C SER A 54 -4.84 -10.98 -5.00
N ASN A 55 -3.98 -11.17 -6.00
CA ASN A 55 -4.37 -11.76 -7.29
C ASN A 55 -4.87 -13.22 -7.16
N MET A 56 -4.32 -14.01 -6.24
CA MET A 56 -4.79 -15.36 -5.94
C MET A 56 -6.20 -15.32 -5.35
N LEU A 57 -6.43 -14.50 -4.32
CA LEU A 57 -7.72 -14.38 -3.67
C LEU A 57 -8.79 -13.87 -4.65
N ASP A 58 -8.49 -12.83 -5.43
CA ASP A 58 -9.34 -12.30 -6.50
C ASP A 58 -9.76 -13.40 -7.49
N SER A 59 -8.81 -14.23 -7.93
CA SER A 59 -9.08 -15.30 -8.91
C SER A 59 -9.99 -16.41 -8.37
N ILE A 60 -9.92 -16.66 -7.05
CA ILE A 60 -10.78 -17.63 -6.37
C ILE A 60 -12.18 -17.07 -6.23
N ASP A 61 -12.34 -15.84 -5.75
CA ASP A 61 -13.66 -15.21 -5.57
C ASP A 61 -14.38 -15.09 -6.92
N THR A 62 -13.68 -14.60 -7.95
CA THR A 62 -14.22 -14.49 -9.32
C THR A 62 -14.73 -15.83 -9.86
N SER A 63 -14.07 -16.94 -9.50
CA SER A 63 -14.41 -18.26 -10.03
C SER A 63 -15.17 -19.13 -9.04
N ILE A 64 -15.61 -18.60 -7.89
CA ILE A 64 -16.05 -19.45 -6.77
C ILE A 64 -17.22 -20.36 -7.13
N GLU A 65 -18.19 -19.87 -7.90
CA GLU A 65 -19.33 -20.67 -8.35
C GLU A 65 -18.93 -21.74 -9.37
N HIS A 66 -18.00 -21.42 -10.28
CA HIS A 66 -17.47 -22.38 -11.24
C HIS A 66 -16.66 -23.48 -10.53
N ILE A 67 -15.87 -23.12 -9.51
CA ILE A 67 -15.13 -24.07 -8.69
C ILE A 67 -16.10 -24.99 -7.94
N ARG A 68 -17.15 -24.43 -7.32
CA ARG A 68 -18.21 -25.22 -6.66
C ARG A 68 -18.84 -26.21 -7.64
N ALA A 69 -19.28 -25.75 -8.81
CA ALA A 69 -19.86 -26.63 -9.83
C ALA A 69 -18.92 -27.76 -10.27
N CYS A 70 -17.62 -27.46 -10.44
CA CYS A 70 -16.62 -28.48 -10.78
C CYS A 70 -16.43 -29.51 -9.67
N LEU A 71 -16.40 -29.07 -8.41
CA LEU A 71 -16.13 -29.95 -7.27
C LEU A 71 -17.36 -30.74 -6.82
N SER A 72 -18.57 -30.20 -6.97
CA SER A 72 -19.82 -30.92 -6.70
C SER A 72 -19.99 -32.17 -7.57
N SER A 73 -19.41 -32.17 -8.78
CA SER A 73 -19.40 -33.34 -9.66
C SER A 73 -18.47 -34.48 -9.21
N LYS A 74 -17.59 -34.22 -8.22
CA LYS A 74 -16.62 -35.20 -7.71
C LYS A 74 -16.77 -35.31 -6.19
N THR A 75 -17.53 -36.32 -5.75
CA THR A 75 -17.93 -36.62 -4.36
C THR A 75 -16.81 -36.51 -3.31
N ASN A 76 -15.55 -36.74 -3.68
CA ASN A 76 -14.41 -36.69 -2.76
C ASN A 76 -13.80 -35.29 -2.53
N TYR A 77 -14.29 -34.19 -3.13
CA TYR A 77 -13.57 -32.91 -3.07
C TYR A 77 -14.37 -31.71 -2.55
N SER A 78 -15.65 -31.88 -2.17
CA SER A 78 -16.45 -30.79 -1.59
C SER A 78 -15.83 -30.23 -0.30
N PHE A 79 -15.16 -31.08 0.49
CA PHE A 79 -14.49 -30.69 1.74
C PHE A 79 -13.43 -29.58 1.57
N LYS A 80 -12.87 -29.40 0.36
CA LYS A 80 -11.80 -28.42 0.10
C LYS A 80 -12.29 -26.97 0.06
N LEU A 81 -13.58 -26.74 -0.16
CA LEU A 81 -14.19 -25.40 -0.14
C LEU A 81 -14.85 -25.06 1.19
N ASN A 82 -15.26 -26.07 1.98
CA ASN A 82 -16.04 -25.86 3.21
C ASN A 82 -15.33 -24.99 4.26
N ASN A 83 -14.01 -24.86 4.17
CA ASN A 83 -13.21 -24.06 5.10
C ASN A 83 -12.85 -22.66 4.57
N ILE A 84 -13.35 -22.28 3.40
CA ILE A 84 -13.19 -20.92 2.86
C ILE A 84 -14.43 -20.12 3.27
N SER A 85 -14.26 -19.25 4.27
CA SER A 85 -15.29 -18.26 4.61
C SER A 85 -15.38 -17.24 3.48
N GLN A 86 -16.55 -17.17 2.84
CA GLN A 86 -16.76 -16.25 1.71
C GLN A 86 -16.70 -14.79 2.17
N ASP A 87 -17.21 -14.49 3.37
CA ASP A 87 -17.12 -13.15 3.95
C ASP A 87 -15.67 -12.78 4.27
N ALA A 88 -14.91 -13.68 4.90
CA ALA A 88 -13.49 -13.45 5.15
C ALA A 88 -12.69 -13.27 3.85
N LEU A 89 -13.00 -14.06 2.81
CA LEU A 89 -12.36 -13.95 1.50
C LEU A 89 -12.64 -12.57 0.86
N LYS A 90 -13.89 -12.13 0.84
CA LYS A 90 -14.27 -10.84 0.26
C LYS A 90 -13.68 -9.67 1.04
N ASP A 91 -13.70 -9.73 2.36
CA ASP A 91 -13.12 -8.68 3.19
C ASP A 91 -11.59 -8.63 3.08
N LEU A 92 -10.91 -9.78 2.94
CA LEU A 92 -9.48 -9.82 2.63
C LEU A 92 -9.17 -9.18 1.28
N ILE A 93 -9.99 -9.43 0.25
CA ILE A 93 -9.84 -8.80 -1.06
C ILE A 93 -9.98 -7.29 -0.94
N VAL A 94 -11.02 -6.80 -0.25
CA VAL A 94 -11.22 -5.36 0.01
C VAL A 94 -10.05 -4.78 0.82
N LEU A 95 -9.56 -5.48 1.83
CA LEU A 95 -8.41 -5.04 2.62
C LEU A 95 -7.16 -4.86 1.75
N LEU A 96 -6.87 -5.83 0.87
CA LEU A 96 -5.65 -5.83 0.05
C LEU A 96 -5.76 -4.99 -1.24
N SER A 97 -6.97 -4.66 -1.70
CA SER A 97 -7.18 -3.94 -2.96
C SER A 97 -6.53 -2.55 -2.95
N GLU A 98 -6.58 -1.83 -1.82
CA GLU A 98 -5.99 -0.51 -1.74
C GLU A 98 -4.45 -0.55 -1.78
N PHE A 99 -3.83 -1.58 -1.19
CA PHE A 99 -2.40 -1.83 -1.34
C PHE A 99 -2.01 -2.12 -2.79
N LYS A 100 -2.85 -2.86 -3.51
CA LYS A 100 -2.66 -3.15 -4.95
C LYS A 100 -2.77 -1.87 -5.79
N ASN A 101 -3.74 -1.02 -5.51
CA ASN A 101 -3.92 0.28 -6.17
C ASN A 101 -2.71 1.19 -5.95
N VAL A 102 -2.32 1.37 -4.69
CA VAL A 102 -1.16 2.20 -4.31
C VAL A 102 0.14 1.67 -4.90
N SER A 103 0.38 0.37 -4.84
CA SER A 103 1.59 -0.24 -5.42
C SER A 103 1.67 0.04 -6.91
N THR A 104 0.55 -0.11 -7.63
CA THR A 104 0.48 0.16 -9.07
C THR A 104 0.71 1.64 -9.38
N LEU A 105 0.18 2.54 -8.54
CA LEU A 105 0.34 3.98 -8.69
C LEU A 105 1.78 4.44 -8.47
N VAL A 106 2.45 3.93 -7.43
CA VAL A 106 3.81 4.37 -7.05
C VAL A 106 4.88 3.74 -7.93
N GLN A 107 4.66 2.51 -8.43
CA GLN A 107 5.64 1.78 -9.25
C GLN A 107 5.63 2.16 -10.74
N THR A 108 4.77 3.07 -11.18
CA THR A 108 4.74 3.46 -12.59
C THR A 108 6.00 4.27 -12.94
N GLY A 109 6.74 3.83 -13.96
CA GLY A 109 7.97 4.49 -14.42
C GLY A 109 7.76 5.59 -15.44
N SER A 110 6.53 5.80 -15.92
CA SER A 110 6.22 6.72 -17.03
C SER A 110 5.87 8.14 -16.61
N ARG A 111 5.72 8.40 -15.31
CA ARG A 111 5.36 9.71 -14.75
C ARG A 111 5.98 9.90 -13.38
N PRO A 112 6.18 11.15 -12.91
CA PRO A 112 6.68 11.39 -11.56
C PRO A 112 5.76 10.74 -10.51
N THR A 113 6.33 9.97 -9.58
CA THR A 113 5.55 9.29 -8.52
C THR A 113 6.00 9.66 -7.10
N LEU A 114 7.11 10.38 -6.95
CA LEU A 114 7.66 10.72 -5.63
C LEU A 114 6.65 11.46 -4.75
N HIS A 115 5.90 12.39 -5.35
CA HIS A 115 4.84 13.14 -4.65
C HIS A 115 3.69 12.24 -4.19
N MET A 116 3.45 11.11 -4.87
CA MET A 116 2.39 10.16 -4.54
C MET A 116 2.72 9.31 -3.32
N ALA A 117 3.99 9.20 -2.92
CA ALA A 117 4.38 8.34 -1.81
C ALA A 117 3.68 8.75 -0.50
N TYR A 118 3.76 10.03 -0.14
CA TYR A 118 3.15 10.57 1.08
C TYR A 118 1.61 10.51 1.04
N ILE A 119 1.03 10.84 -0.12
CA ILE A 119 -0.42 10.79 -0.35
C ILE A 119 -0.93 9.35 -0.21
N SER A 120 -0.19 8.40 -0.78
CA SER A 120 -0.55 6.97 -0.75
C SER A 120 -0.50 6.40 0.66
N MET A 121 0.48 6.79 1.49
CA MET A 121 0.50 6.37 2.89
C MET A 121 -0.74 6.87 3.64
N ASN A 122 -1.13 8.13 3.46
CA ASN A 122 -2.34 8.64 4.11
C ASN A 122 -3.59 7.88 3.64
N LYS A 123 -3.67 7.55 2.35
CA LYS A 123 -4.75 6.75 1.79
C LYS A 123 -4.79 5.34 2.39
N LEU A 124 -3.64 4.67 2.51
CA LEU A 124 -3.54 3.37 3.19
C LEU A 124 -3.89 3.46 4.67
N ALA A 125 -3.46 4.50 5.38
CA ALA A 125 -3.76 4.69 6.79
C ALA A 125 -5.28 4.84 7.02
N ASN A 126 -5.97 5.64 6.20
CA ASN A 126 -7.42 5.76 6.25
C ASN A 126 -8.10 4.42 5.97
N HIS A 127 -7.69 3.72 4.91
CA HIS A 127 -8.22 2.40 4.56
C HIS A 127 -8.08 1.41 5.72
N LEU A 128 -6.92 1.38 6.36
CA LEU A 128 -6.65 0.52 7.53
C LEU A 128 -7.42 0.94 8.79
N ASN A 129 -7.78 2.22 8.91
CA ASN A 129 -8.67 2.71 9.96
C ASN A 129 -10.15 2.47 9.62
N GLY A 130 -10.45 1.76 8.53
CA GLY A 130 -11.81 1.42 8.14
C GLY A 130 -12.56 2.56 7.45
N THR A 131 -11.85 3.49 6.79
CA THR A 131 -12.49 4.57 6.03
C THR A 131 -11.84 4.78 4.67
N TYR A 132 -12.60 5.32 3.72
CA TYR A 132 -12.05 5.84 2.47
C TYR A 132 -12.74 7.14 2.08
N VAL A 133 -12.10 7.90 1.21
CA VAL A 133 -12.65 9.14 0.66
C VAL A 133 -13.14 8.85 -0.76
N ASN A 134 -14.41 9.12 -1.03
CA ASN A 134 -14.99 8.95 -2.38
C ASN A 134 -14.56 10.11 -3.31
N ASN A 135 -15.02 10.07 -4.57
CA ASN A 135 -14.71 11.11 -5.55
C ASN A 135 -15.29 12.49 -5.17
N ASP A 136 -16.36 12.51 -4.38
CA ASP A 136 -17.04 13.71 -3.89
C ASP A 136 -16.39 14.29 -2.62
N GLY A 137 -15.35 13.63 -2.10
CA GLY A 137 -14.62 14.04 -0.90
C GLY A 137 -15.26 13.60 0.42
N GLU A 138 -16.30 12.77 0.38
CA GLU A 138 -16.98 12.25 1.56
C GLU A 138 -16.23 11.06 2.17
N ILE A 139 -16.22 11.01 3.51
CA ILE A 139 -15.62 9.92 4.27
C ILE A 139 -16.65 8.80 4.41
N ILE A 140 -16.36 7.65 3.82
CA ILE A 140 -17.21 6.46 3.88
C ILE A 140 -16.56 5.43 4.81
N GLN A 141 -17.35 4.83 5.71
CA GLN A 141 -16.91 3.72 6.55
C GLN A 141 -16.91 2.40 5.79
N ILE A 142 -15.87 1.61 6.00
CA ILE A 142 -15.74 0.25 5.50
C ILE A 142 -16.33 -0.68 6.55
N PHE A 143 -17.43 -1.33 6.21
CA PHE A 143 -18.05 -2.33 7.06
C PHE A 143 -17.49 -3.72 6.71
N ASP A 144 -16.60 -4.21 7.57
CA ASP A 144 -16.13 -5.59 7.48
C ASP A 144 -17.25 -6.53 7.93
N ARG A 145 -17.55 -7.55 7.11
CA ARG A 145 -18.54 -8.59 7.45
C ARG A 145 -17.97 -9.59 8.45
N HIS A 146 -16.65 -9.76 8.46
CA HIS A 146 -15.96 -10.76 9.24
C HIS A 146 -15.07 -10.12 10.31
N ASP A 147 -15.44 -10.28 11.59
CA ASP A 147 -14.76 -9.67 12.74
C ASP A 147 -13.24 -9.94 12.81
N GLY A 148 -12.80 -11.05 12.22
CA GLY A 148 -11.38 -11.41 12.15
C GLY A 148 -10.50 -10.43 11.35
N ILE A 149 -11.10 -9.60 10.49
CA ILE A 149 -10.39 -8.68 9.59
C ILE A 149 -9.81 -7.47 10.33
N ASP A 150 -10.50 -6.99 11.38
CA ASP A 150 -10.03 -5.88 12.22
C ASP A 150 -8.64 -6.17 12.83
N PHE A 151 -8.39 -7.42 13.21
CA PHE A 151 -7.06 -7.85 13.64
C PHE A 151 -5.98 -7.58 12.59
N PHE A 152 -6.24 -7.95 11.32
CA PHE A 152 -5.29 -7.73 10.23
C PHE A 152 -5.15 -6.26 9.89
N ARG A 153 -6.24 -5.48 9.92
CA ARG A 153 -6.16 -4.01 9.77
C ARG A 153 -5.22 -3.39 10.79
N LYS A 154 -5.36 -3.75 12.07
CA LYS A 154 -4.49 -3.27 13.15
C LYS A 154 -3.03 -3.67 12.94
N CYS A 155 -2.77 -4.93 12.59
CA CYS A 155 -1.41 -5.41 12.33
C CYS A 155 -0.78 -4.70 11.12
N LEU A 156 -1.52 -4.57 10.01
CA LEU A 156 -1.04 -3.86 8.82
C LEU A 156 -0.81 -2.37 9.09
N ASN A 157 -1.62 -1.73 9.93
CA ASN A 157 -1.44 -0.33 10.30
C ASN A 157 -0.17 -0.13 11.12
N GLN A 158 0.13 -1.06 12.04
CA GLN A 158 1.40 -1.06 12.77
C GLN A 158 2.60 -1.24 11.82
N LEU A 159 2.51 -2.17 10.88
CA LEU A 159 3.55 -2.39 9.86
C LEU A 159 3.73 -1.19 8.93
N LEU A 160 2.64 -0.55 8.52
CA LEU A 160 2.68 0.66 7.70
C LEU A 160 3.44 1.76 8.42
N LYS A 161 3.16 1.99 9.71
CA LYS A 161 3.83 3.02 10.52
C LYS A 161 5.31 2.73 10.77
N SER A 162 5.70 1.46 10.89
CA SER A 162 7.10 1.09 11.19
C SER A 162 7.98 0.97 9.96
N MET A 163 7.44 0.50 8.83
CA MET A 163 8.21 0.21 7.62
C MET A 163 8.16 1.33 6.58
N PHE A 164 7.09 2.14 6.58
CA PHE A 164 6.91 3.21 5.60
C PHE A 164 7.44 4.53 6.16
N THR A 165 8.74 4.75 5.99
CA THR A 165 9.42 6.00 6.34
C THR A 165 9.59 6.88 5.12
N PHE A 166 9.54 8.19 5.33
CA PHE A 166 9.78 9.19 4.30
C PHE A 166 10.91 10.11 4.70
N ASP A 167 11.60 10.62 3.69
CA ASP A 167 12.49 11.76 3.83
C ASP A 167 11.78 13.07 3.43
N ASP A 168 12.47 14.18 3.63
CA ASP A 168 11.96 15.52 3.33
C ASP A 168 11.63 15.69 1.83
N ARG A 169 12.25 14.89 0.94
CA ARG A 169 12.00 14.94 -0.51
C ARG A 169 10.62 14.44 -0.88
N HIS A 170 10.15 13.37 -0.24
CA HIS A 170 8.79 12.86 -0.48
C HIS A 170 7.73 13.89 -0.10
N LEU A 171 7.94 14.56 1.03
CA LEU A 171 7.00 15.56 1.54
C LEU A 171 7.05 16.85 0.71
N ALA A 172 8.25 17.33 0.37
CA ALA A 172 8.44 18.45 -0.54
C ALA A 172 7.77 18.19 -1.90
N ALA A 173 7.99 17.02 -2.49
CA ALA A 173 7.36 16.64 -3.74
C ALA A 173 5.82 16.65 -3.63
N ALA A 174 5.27 16.17 -2.51
CA ALA A 174 3.83 16.20 -2.28
C ALA A 174 3.27 17.63 -2.17
N ILE A 175 3.98 18.56 -1.53
CA ILE A 175 3.59 19.99 -1.44
C ILE A 175 3.65 20.66 -2.81
N LEU A 176 4.62 20.31 -3.64
CA LEU A 176 4.76 20.87 -4.99
C LEU A 176 3.64 20.40 -5.94
N HIS A 177 2.92 19.33 -5.59
CA HIS A 177 1.77 18.90 -6.38
C HIS A 177 0.57 19.85 -6.18
N PRO A 178 0.02 20.47 -7.25
CA PRO A 178 -1.00 21.52 -7.12
C PRO A 178 -2.23 21.11 -6.30
N MET A 179 -2.72 19.87 -6.48
CA MET A 179 -3.89 19.35 -5.74
C MET A 179 -3.62 19.13 -4.25
N TYR A 180 -2.36 18.97 -3.85
CA TYR A 180 -1.98 18.60 -2.48
C TYR A 180 -1.17 19.66 -1.77
N ARG A 181 -1.05 20.86 -2.34
CA ARG A 181 -0.25 21.97 -1.81
C ARG A 181 -0.49 22.28 -0.33
N ARG A 182 -1.73 22.11 0.15
CA ARG A 182 -2.10 22.37 1.56
C ARG A 182 -1.78 21.21 2.50
N LEU A 183 -1.60 19.99 1.98
CA LEU A 183 -1.44 18.73 2.72
C LEU A 183 -2.25 18.71 4.03
N THR A 184 -3.58 18.82 3.95
CA THR A 184 -4.45 18.98 5.14
C THR A 184 -4.29 17.86 6.17
N PHE A 185 -3.84 16.69 5.75
CA PHE A 185 -3.56 15.52 6.57
C PHE A 185 -2.13 15.46 7.18
N ALA A 186 -1.22 16.36 6.78
CA ALA A 186 0.12 16.44 7.36
C ALA A 186 0.16 17.34 8.61
N ALA A 187 1.00 17.00 9.58
CA ALA A 187 1.28 17.86 10.73
C ALA A 187 2.01 19.14 10.32
N SER A 188 1.77 20.25 11.03
CA SER A 188 2.39 21.55 10.74
C SER A 188 3.92 21.51 10.77
N TYR A 189 4.49 20.76 11.70
CA TYR A 189 5.94 20.56 11.79
C TYR A 189 6.52 19.95 10.51
N SER A 190 5.91 18.88 10.00
CA SER A 190 6.34 18.23 8.76
C SER A 190 6.25 19.19 7.58
N LYS A 191 5.16 19.97 7.47
CA LYS A 191 5.03 20.98 6.41
C LYS A 191 6.17 22.00 6.45
N ASN A 192 6.53 22.48 7.63
CA ASN A 192 7.62 23.43 7.80
C ASN A 192 8.96 22.85 7.33
N LEU A 193 9.27 21.59 7.69
CA LEU A 193 10.48 20.91 7.20
C LEU A 193 10.52 20.83 5.67
N ALA A 194 9.41 20.46 5.04
CA ALA A 194 9.34 20.41 3.58
C ALA A 194 9.48 21.79 2.93
N HIS A 195 8.91 22.85 3.51
CA HIS A 195 9.11 24.22 3.01
C HIS A 195 10.56 24.70 3.15
N LEU A 196 11.23 24.36 4.26
CA LEU A 196 12.65 24.64 4.44
C LEU A 196 13.50 23.92 3.40
N TYR A 197 13.23 22.62 3.19
CA TYR A 197 13.89 21.83 2.16
C TYR A 197 13.70 22.42 0.76
N ILE A 198 12.46 22.78 0.38
CA ILE A 198 12.18 23.43 -0.91
C ILE A 198 12.97 24.73 -1.06
N ARG A 199 13.05 25.55 0.00
CA ARG A 199 13.77 26.81 -0.03
C ARG A 199 15.28 26.61 -0.19
N GLU A 200 15.85 25.65 0.51
CA GLU A 200 17.25 25.27 0.38
C GLU A 200 17.58 24.87 -1.07
N GLN A 201 16.78 23.98 -1.65
CA GLN A 201 16.95 23.55 -3.04
C GLN A 201 16.80 24.70 -4.04
N LEU A 202 15.88 25.64 -3.81
CA LEU A 202 15.75 26.84 -4.64
C LEU A 202 16.97 27.76 -4.54
N ASN A 203 17.50 27.95 -3.33
CA ASN A 203 18.70 28.76 -3.12
C ASN A 203 19.91 28.14 -3.82
N ASP A 204 20.04 26.82 -3.82
CA ASP A 204 21.09 26.10 -4.54
C ASP A 204 20.96 26.27 -6.05
N ILE A 205 19.75 26.07 -6.61
CA ILE A 205 19.46 26.24 -8.04
C ILE A 205 19.74 27.68 -8.51
N LEU A 206 19.39 28.66 -7.68
CA LEU A 206 19.59 30.08 -7.96
C LEU A 206 21.02 30.56 -7.65
N GLY A 207 21.90 29.70 -7.12
CA GLY A 207 23.28 30.05 -6.76
C GLY A 207 23.41 31.03 -5.59
N LEU A 208 22.33 31.25 -4.82
CA LEU A 208 22.29 32.22 -3.72
C LEU A 208 23.16 31.78 -2.53
N ASN A 209 23.37 30.48 -2.37
CA ASN A 209 24.25 29.93 -1.33
C ASN A 209 25.75 30.13 -1.64
N GLN A 210 26.13 30.38 -2.90
CA GLN A 210 27.53 30.67 -3.28
C GLN A 210 27.90 32.15 -3.06
N GLN A 211 26.92 33.07 -3.11
CA GLN A 211 27.17 34.51 -2.90
C GLN A 211 27.42 34.88 -1.43
N GLN A 212 26.95 34.08 -0.47
CA GLN A 212 27.25 34.29 0.94
C GLN A 212 28.70 33.90 1.29
N ALA A 213 29.28 32.88 0.64
CA ALA A 213 30.67 32.48 0.87
C ALA A 213 31.70 33.47 0.31
N ILE A 214 31.35 34.26 -0.71
CA ILE A 214 32.26 35.26 -1.32
C ILE A 214 32.30 36.56 -0.51
N ASN A 215 31.24 36.88 0.24
CA ASN A 215 31.17 38.12 1.04
C ASN A 215 31.79 37.98 2.45
N ASP A 216 32.18 36.77 2.87
CA ASP A 216 32.84 36.49 4.15
C ASP A 216 34.38 36.35 4.01
N GLU A 217 35.00 36.85 2.93
CA GLU A 217 36.44 37.05 2.93
C GLU A 217 36.83 38.22 3.87
N PRO A 218 37.72 38.01 4.86
CA PRO A 218 38.11 39.08 5.76
C PRO A 218 38.93 40.11 4.99
N VAL A 219 38.41 41.34 4.92
CA VAL A 219 39.13 42.54 4.49
C VAL A 219 40.49 42.57 5.19
N LYS A 220 41.56 42.28 4.44
CA LYS A 220 42.95 42.40 4.92
C LYS A 220 43.17 43.84 5.38
N LYS A 221 43.15 44.07 6.70
CA LYS A 221 43.58 45.32 7.33
C LYS A 221 45.00 45.62 6.89
N LYS A 222 45.18 46.62 6.03
CA LYS A 222 46.47 47.28 5.78
C LYS A 222 47.00 47.81 7.12
N ARG A 223 47.96 47.12 7.73
CA ARG A 223 48.82 47.71 8.76
C ARG A 223 49.69 48.77 8.09
N LYS A 224 49.43 50.04 8.38
CA LYS A 224 50.43 51.11 8.25
C LYS A 224 51.52 50.81 9.28
N SER A 225 52.70 50.47 8.82
CA SER A 225 53.93 50.53 9.61
C SER A 225 54.29 52.01 9.82
N ILE A 226 54.37 52.40 11.08
CA ILE A 226 54.92 53.65 11.59
C ILE A 226 56.29 53.30 12.19
N GLU A 227 57.24 54.23 12.04
CA GLU A 227 58.57 54.35 12.68
C GLU A 227 59.69 53.47 12.07
N ASP A 228 60.87 53.99 11.71
CA ASP A 228 61.58 55.25 12.07
C ASP A 228 62.19 55.96 10.84
#